data_AF-A0A8B7WIS4-F1
#
_entry.id   AF-A0A8B7WIS4-F1
#
_cell.length_a   1.000
_cell.length_b   1.000
_cell.length_c   1.000
_cell.angle_alpha   90.00
_cell.angle_beta   90.00
_cell.angle_gamma   90.00
#
_symmetry.space_group_name_H-M   'P 1'
#
loop_
_entity.id
_entity.type
_entity.pdbx_description
1 polymer ?
#
loop_
_entity_poly.entity_id
_entity_poly.type
_entity_poly.pdbx_seq_one_letter_code
_entity_poly.pdbx_strand_id
1 'polypeptide(L)' 'EEAKSTTWLHPVTGEAVVTGHRRQSTDLPTGWEEAYTFEGARYYIK' A
#
# COMPACT_ATOMS: atom_id res chain seq x y z
N GLU A 1 -2.97 -34.10 7.54
CA GLU A 1 -3.57 -32.80 7.88
C GLU A 1 -3.52 -31.92 6.65
N GLU A 2 -4.69 -31.52 6.15
CA GLU A 2 -4.79 -30.67 4.96
C GLU A 2 -4.67 -29.21 5.43
N ALA A 3 -3.57 -28.54 5.08
CA ALA A 3 -3.29 -27.20 5.54
C ALA A 3 -4.31 -26.21 4.93
N LYS A 4 -5.36 -25.86 5.69
CA LYS A 4 -6.30 -24.77 5.37
C LYS A 4 -5.64 -23.41 5.62
N SER A 5 -4.55 -23.13 4.90
CA SER A 5 -3.81 -21.88 4.99
C SER A 5 -4.00 -21.08 3.71
N THR A 6 -4.35 -19.81 3.84
CA THR A 6 -4.32 -18.85 2.73
C THR A 6 -3.01 -18.08 2.81
N THR A 7 -2.43 -17.77 1.65
CA THR A 7 -1.20 -16.97 1.55
C THR A 7 -1.32 -15.98 0.40
N TRP A 8 -0.68 -14.82 0.56
CA TRP A 8 -0.55 -13.81 -0.50
C TRP A 8 0.60 -14.13 -1.47
N LEU A 9 1.30 -15.24 -1.24
CA LEU A 9 2.33 -15.73 -2.15
C LEU A 9 1.68 -16.50 -3.29
N HIS A 10 2.08 -16.20 -4.51
CA HIS A 10 1.65 -16.97 -5.67
C HIS A 10 2.14 -18.42 -5.56
N PRO A 11 1.29 -19.45 -5.74
CA PRO A 11 1.62 -20.84 -5.41
C PRO A 11 2.71 -21.47 -6.29
N VAL A 12 3.02 -20.87 -7.43
CA VAL A 12 4.05 -21.37 -8.36
C VAL A 12 5.37 -20.62 -8.21
N THR A 13 5.34 -19.31 -7.97
CA THR A 13 6.55 -18.47 -7.93
C THR A 13 6.98 -18.12 -6.51
N GLY A 14 6.09 -18.25 -5.52
CA GLY A 14 6.35 -17.87 -4.13
C GLY A 14 6.44 -16.36 -3.90
N GLU A 15 6.22 -15.54 -4.92
CA GLU A 15 6.30 -14.08 -4.81
C GLU A 15 5.02 -13.50 -4.24
N ALA A 16 5.15 -12.44 -3.45
CA ALA A 16 4.00 -11.69 -2.95
C ALA A 16 3.24 -11.08 -4.12
N VAL A 17 1.94 -11.35 -4.20
CA VAL A 17 1.04 -10.68 -5.13
C VAL A 17 0.91 -9.22 -4.68
N VAL A 18 1.75 -8.36 -5.25
CA VAL A 18 1.64 -6.91 -5.07
C VAL A 18 0.47 -6.43 -5.92
N THR A 19 -0.53 -5.81 -5.28
CA THR A 19 -1.45 -4.94 -6.01
C THR A 19 -0.58 -3.88 -6.68
N GLY A 20 -0.86 -3.48 -7.92
CA GLY A 20 0.00 -2.59 -8.72
C GLY A 20 0.26 -1.19 -8.14
N HIS A 21 -0.02 -0.96 -6.85
CA HIS A 21 0.40 0.17 -6.05
C HIS A 21 1.92 0.17 -5.86
N ARG A 22 2.64 0.44 -6.94
CA ARG A 22 4.04 0.85 -6.90
C ARG A 22 4.09 2.24 -6.27
N ARG A 23 4.85 2.40 -5.18
CA ARG A 23 5.17 3.71 -4.58
C ARG A 23 6.10 4.53 -5.48
N GLN A 24 5.73 4.72 -6.74
CA GLN A 24 6.54 5.48 -7.70
C GLN A 24 6.27 6.98 -7.65
N SER A 25 5.11 7.39 -7.16
CA SER A 25 4.77 8.81 -7.00
C SER A 25 4.81 9.18 -5.51
N THR A 26 5.93 9.77 -5.09
CA THR A 26 5.97 10.60 -3.87
C THR A 26 5.18 11.89 -4.05
N ASP A 27 4.97 12.28 -5.31
CA ASP A 27 4.25 13.48 -5.68
C ASP A 27 2.74 13.22 -5.66
N LEU A 28 2.04 14.02 -4.87
CA LEU A 28 0.59 14.03 -4.88
C LEU A 28 0.05 14.58 -6.22
N PRO A 29 -1.17 14.20 -6.64
CA PRO A 29 -1.78 14.80 -7.83
C PRO A 29 -1.88 16.33 -7.68
N THR A 30 -1.91 17.07 -8.80
CA THR A 30 -2.03 18.54 -8.77
C THR A 30 -3.21 19.00 -7.92
N GLY A 31 -2.96 19.90 -6.98
CA GLY A 31 -3.97 20.44 -6.05
C GLY A 31 -4.14 19.63 -4.77
N TRP A 32 -3.40 18.53 -4.59
CA TRP A 32 -3.38 17.81 -3.31
C TRP A 32 -2.20 18.25 -2.44
N GLU A 33 -2.46 18.44 -1.15
CA GLU A 33 -1.46 18.79 -0.14
C GLU A 33 -1.40 17.69 0.95
N GLU A 34 -0.17 17.31 1.35
CA GLU A 34 0.06 16.43 2.51
C GLU A 34 0.25 17.31 3.75
N ALA A 35 -0.46 16.99 4.83
CA ALA A 35 -0.32 17.70 6.10
C ALA A 35 -0.36 16.73 7.29
N TYR A 36 0.03 17.23 8.47
CA TYR A 36 0.18 16.44 9.69
C TYR A 36 -0.63 17.05 10.83
N THR A 37 -1.36 16.21 11.57
CA THR A 37 -2.01 16.63 12.80
C THR A 37 -0.98 16.90 13.88
N PHE A 38 -1.39 17.56 14.97
CA PHE A 38 -0.52 17.76 16.13
C PHE A 38 0.02 16.44 16.71
N GLU A 39 -0.74 15.36 16.61
CA GLU A 39 -0.36 14.01 17.04
C GLU A 39 0.55 13.29 16.02
N GLY A 40 0.92 13.95 14.91
CA GLY A 40 1.76 13.40 13.86
C GLY A 40 1.04 12.48 12.88
N ALA A 41 -0.30 12.46 12.89
CA ALA A 41 -1.07 11.67 11.93
C ALA A 41 -1.10 12.39 10.57
N ARG A 42 -0.78 11.67 9.51
CA ARG A 42 -0.78 12.20 8.15
C ARG A 42 -2.21 12.27 7.58
N TYR A 43 -2.55 13.39 6.95
CA TYR A 43 -3.80 13.60 6.23
C TYR A 43 -3.57 14.31 4.89
N TYR A 44 -4.59 14.30 4.03
CA TYR A 44 -4.52 14.83 2.66
C TYR A 44 -5.64 15.82 2.41
N ILE A 45 -5.31 16.96 1.79
CA ILE A 45 -6.23 18.07 1.47
C ILE A 45 -6.32 18.18 -0.06
N LYS A 46 -7.49 18.56 -0.58
CA LYS A 46 -7.76 18.84 -2.00
C LYS A 46 -8.38 20.23 -2.13
#